data_AF-A0A3R9UQ57-F1
#
_entry.id   AF-A0A3R9UQ57-F1
#
_cell.length_a   1.000
_cell.length_b   1.000
_cell.length_c   1.000
_cell.angle_alpha   90.00
_cell.angle_beta   90.00
_cell.angle_gamma   90.00
#
_symmetry.space_group_name_H-M   'P 1'
#
loop_
_entity.id
_entity.type
_entity.pdbx_description
1 polymer ?
#
loop_
_entity_poly.entity_id
_entity_poly.type
_entity_poly.pdbx_seq_one_letter_code
_entity_poly.pdbx_strand_id
1 'polypeptide(L)'
;MRRTLLFLSLFAIGSRSTHAQVLTDATRASAALDSLLQAAAATKQQVQTHSSRFATKTPWSGKRRQRVRGFAPGASARFTWEQKTVLRRNGTTATRFTALQNGKRVLRERRLNGQLEYLWLKTDPSPSPATASTTPAPAGPAPGTYGVLLHGGYLRWNRNQYVLPSTAVPGTTR
;
A
#
# COMPACT_ATOMS: atom_id res chain seq x y z
N MET A 1 36.52 38.55 -46.48
CA MET A 1 35.30 37.81 -46.87
C MET A 1 34.93 36.82 -45.77
N ARG A 2 33.65 36.80 -45.44
CA ARG A 2 32.91 35.91 -44.53
C ARG A 2 33.41 34.44 -44.49
N ARG A 3 33.41 33.83 -43.30
CA ARG A 3 32.61 32.63 -42.99
C ARG A 3 32.68 32.26 -41.50
N THR A 4 31.64 32.68 -40.80
CA THR A 4 31.15 32.13 -39.54
C THR A 4 30.77 30.66 -39.74
N LEU A 5 31.23 29.75 -38.87
CA LEU A 5 30.67 28.40 -38.76
C LEU A 5 30.43 28.09 -37.28
N LEU A 6 29.15 28.19 -36.92
CA LEU A 6 28.54 27.78 -35.67
C LEU A 6 28.71 26.26 -35.48
N PHE A 7 29.31 25.83 -34.37
CA PHE A 7 29.11 24.48 -33.85
C PHE A 7 27.96 24.51 -32.84
N LEU A 8 26.77 24.16 -33.33
CA LEU A 8 25.58 23.94 -32.53
C LEU A 8 25.65 22.52 -31.95
N SER A 9 26.17 22.36 -30.74
CA SER A 9 26.14 21.07 -30.02
C SER A 9 24.73 20.79 -29.53
N LEU A 10 23.99 19.99 -30.29
CA LEU A 10 22.65 19.50 -29.95
C LEU A 10 22.71 18.60 -28.70
N PHE A 11 22.13 19.07 -27.60
CA PHE A 11 21.79 18.27 -26.43
C PHE A 11 20.71 17.24 -26.79
N ALA A 12 21.10 16.01 -27.12
CA ALA A 12 20.19 14.88 -27.15
C ALA A 12 20.06 14.30 -25.72
N ILE A 13 19.37 15.02 -24.82
CA ILE A 13 18.89 14.45 -23.56
C ILE A 13 17.72 13.54 -23.92
N GLY A 14 18.03 12.28 -24.21
CA GLY A 14 17.03 11.25 -24.38
C GLY A 14 16.29 11.02 -23.07
N SER A 15 15.09 11.56 -22.95
CA SER A 15 14.12 11.22 -21.91
C SER A 15 13.81 9.72 -22.01
N ARG A 16 14.48 8.89 -21.21
CA ARG A 16 14.12 7.48 -21.02
C ARG A 16 12.83 7.42 -20.20
N SER A 17 11.70 7.63 -20.85
CA SER A 17 10.38 7.30 -20.32
C SER A 17 10.33 5.80 -20.07
N THR A 18 10.57 5.38 -18.83
CA THR A 18 10.47 3.97 -18.44
C THR A 18 8.99 3.62 -18.37
N HIS A 19 8.40 3.22 -19.49
CA HIS A 19 7.02 2.73 -19.52
C HIS A 19 6.98 1.39 -18.76
N ALA A 20 6.15 1.32 -17.72
CA ALA A 20 5.87 0.05 -17.04
C ALA A 20 5.29 -0.92 -18.06
N GLN A 21 5.98 -2.02 -18.34
CA GLN A 21 5.47 -3.05 -19.24
C GLN A 21 4.20 -3.64 -18.62
N VAL A 22 3.13 -3.68 -19.41
CA VAL A 22 1.86 -4.30 -19.02
C VAL A 22 1.97 -5.79 -19.33
N LEU A 23 2.13 -6.63 -18.31
CA LEU A 23 2.11 -8.07 -18.44
C LEU A 23 0.65 -8.55 -18.35
N THR A 24 0.22 -9.30 -19.37
CA THR A 24 -1.11 -9.92 -19.47
C THR A 24 -1.13 -11.40 -19.09
N ASP A 25 0.03 -11.97 -18.74
CA ASP A 25 0.15 -13.35 -18.28
C ASP A 25 -0.60 -13.53 -16.95
N ALA A 26 -1.70 -14.30 -17.01
CA ALA A 26 -2.61 -14.52 -15.89
C ALA A 26 -1.91 -15.16 -14.68
N THR A 27 -0.99 -16.10 -14.91
CA THR A 27 -0.27 -16.81 -13.83
C THR A 27 0.71 -15.88 -13.12
N ARG A 28 1.39 -15.01 -13.87
CA ARG A 28 2.27 -13.99 -13.27
C ARG A 28 1.47 -12.93 -12.53
N ALA A 29 0.31 -12.53 -13.07
CA ALA A 29 -0.57 -11.56 -12.44
C ALA A 29 -1.13 -12.08 -11.12
N SER A 30 -1.56 -13.35 -11.05
CA SER A 30 -2.02 -13.97 -9.80
C SER A 30 -0.89 -14.10 -8.77
N ALA A 31 0.29 -14.58 -9.18
CA ALA A 31 1.43 -14.67 -8.27
C ALA A 31 1.86 -13.29 -7.71
N ALA A 32 1.79 -12.25 -8.53
CA ALA A 32 2.05 -10.87 -8.08
C ALA A 32 0.97 -10.36 -7.12
N LEU A 33 -0.30 -10.71 -7.35
CA LEU A 33 -1.39 -10.38 -6.44
C LEU A 33 -1.19 -11.05 -5.08
N ASP A 34 -0.91 -12.35 -5.08
CA ASP A 34 -0.68 -13.11 -3.85
C ASP A 34 0.53 -12.57 -3.08
N SER A 35 1.61 -12.24 -3.79
CA SER A 35 2.78 -11.57 -3.20
C SER A 35 2.43 -10.24 -2.54
N LEU A 36 1.60 -9.42 -3.21
CA LEU A 36 1.13 -8.15 -2.66
C LEU A 36 0.25 -8.37 -1.42
N LEU A 37 -0.67 -9.34 -1.45
CA LEU A 37 -1.56 -9.65 -0.34
C LEU A 37 -0.79 -10.17 0.87
N GLN A 38 0.17 -11.06 0.66
CA GLN A 38 1.05 -11.58 1.70
C GLN A 38 1.89 -10.47 2.32
N ALA A 39 2.50 -9.61 1.50
CA ALA A 39 3.27 -8.46 1.97
C ALA A 39 2.41 -7.47 2.79
N ALA A 40 1.18 -7.20 2.34
CA ALA A 40 0.24 -6.36 3.07
C ALA A 40 -0.18 -6.97 4.41
N ALA A 41 -0.45 -8.28 4.44
CA ALA A 41 -0.79 -9.01 5.65
C ALA A 41 0.36 -9.00 6.67
N ALA A 42 1.59 -9.28 6.23
CA ALA A 42 2.79 -9.20 7.05
C ALA A 42 2.99 -7.79 7.63
N THR A 43 2.81 -6.74 6.81
CA THR A 43 2.91 -5.34 7.26
C THR A 43 1.86 -5.03 8.33
N LYS A 44 0.61 -5.49 8.15
CA LYS A 44 -0.46 -5.31 9.15
C LYS A 44 -0.10 -5.96 10.47
N GLN A 45 0.32 -7.23 10.42
CA GLN A 45 0.69 -7.98 11.61
C GLN A 45 1.84 -7.28 12.34
N GLN A 46 2.89 -6.88 11.61
CA GLN A 46 4.03 -6.16 12.18
C GLN A 46 3.59 -4.89 12.92
N VAL A 47 2.81 -4.00 12.28
CA VAL A 47 2.40 -2.74 12.94
C VAL A 47 1.44 -2.98 14.11
N GLN A 48 0.65 -4.05 14.08
CA GLN A 48 -0.23 -4.44 15.19
C GLN A 48 0.58 -4.99 16.37
N THR A 49 1.55 -5.86 16.13
CA THR A 49 2.44 -6.43 17.16
C THR A 49 3.32 -5.37 17.82
N HIS A 50 3.83 -4.41 17.05
CA HIS A 50 4.64 -3.31 17.61
C HIS A 50 3.80 -2.17 18.21
N SER A 51 2.47 -2.31 18.28
CA SER A 51 1.63 -1.34 18.98
C SER A 51 1.50 -1.71 20.45
N SER A 52 1.81 -0.78 21.35
CA SER A 52 1.72 -1.03 22.79
C SER A 52 0.36 -0.67 23.39
N ARG A 53 -0.39 0.21 22.72
CA ARG A 53 -1.68 0.71 23.19
C ARG A 53 -2.67 0.90 22.06
N PHE A 54 -3.95 0.75 22.40
CA PHE A 54 -5.06 0.89 21.47
C PHE A 54 -6.06 1.91 21.99
N ALA A 55 -6.58 2.74 21.09
CA ALA A 55 -7.68 3.64 21.38
C ALA A 55 -8.84 3.37 20.42
N THR A 56 -10.02 3.12 20.98
CA THR A 56 -11.26 2.97 20.23
C THR A 56 -12.12 4.20 20.43
N LYS A 57 -12.55 4.81 19.32
CA LYS A 57 -13.46 5.97 19.34
C LYS A 57 -14.68 5.66 18.48
N THR A 58 -15.84 5.76 19.10
CA THR A 58 -17.15 5.70 18.45
C THR A 58 -17.83 7.05 18.66
N PRO A 59 -18.00 7.89 17.61
CA PRO A 59 -18.66 9.18 17.77
C PRO A 59 -20.11 9.00 18.23
N TRP A 60 -20.55 9.85 19.17
CA TRP A 60 -21.90 9.79 19.75
C TRP A 60 -23.00 9.84 18.66
N SER A 61 -22.85 10.69 17.64
CA SER A 61 -23.80 10.81 16.51
C SER A 61 -23.71 9.69 15.47
N GLY A 62 -22.92 8.64 15.72
CA GLY A 62 -22.67 7.60 14.74
C GLY A 62 -22.17 6.30 15.34
N LYS A 63 -23.04 5.55 16.04
CA LYS A 63 -22.87 4.10 16.35
C LYS A 63 -22.44 3.26 15.14
N ARG A 64 -22.67 3.81 13.95
CA ARG A 64 -22.29 3.31 12.63
C ARG A 64 -20.81 3.48 12.27
N ARG A 65 -20.03 4.26 13.02
CA ARG A 65 -18.62 4.58 12.72
C ARG A 65 -17.75 4.18 13.90
N GLN A 66 -16.84 3.25 13.67
CA GLN A 66 -15.85 2.83 14.65
C GLN A 66 -14.46 3.19 14.13
N ARG A 67 -13.63 3.73 15.02
CA ARG A 67 -12.21 3.98 14.73
C ARG A 67 -11.38 3.32 15.82
N VAL A 68 -10.48 2.45 15.40
CA VAL A 68 -9.48 1.83 16.27
C VAL A 68 -8.12 2.34 15.82
N ARG A 69 -7.29 2.79 16.77
CA ARG A 69 -5.94 3.28 16.51
C ARG A 69 -4.95 2.54 17.40
N GLY A 70 -3.86 2.08 16.81
CA GLY A 70 -2.69 1.59 17.55
C GLY A 70 -1.59 2.63 17.56
N PHE A 71 -0.84 2.70 18.64
CA PHE A 71 0.26 3.65 18.81
C PHE A 71 1.56 2.92 19.13
N ALA A 72 2.68 3.48 18.67
CA ALA A 72 4.01 3.00 18.99
C ALA A 72 4.32 3.14 20.50
N PRO A 73 5.17 2.27 21.05
CA PRO A 73 5.69 2.43 22.40
C PRO A 73 6.37 3.79 22.57
N GLY A 74 6.09 4.48 23.68
CA GLY A 74 6.64 5.81 23.98
C GLY A 74 6.03 6.99 23.20
N ALA A 75 5.16 6.76 22.20
CA ALA A 75 4.55 7.84 21.41
C ALA A 75 3.13 8.18 21.89
N SER A 76 2.94 9.39 22.44
CA SER A 76 1.65 9.84 23.01
C SER A 76 0.67 10.44 21.98
N ALA A 77 1.16 11.00 20.87
CA ALA A 77 0.31 11.78 19.95
C ALA A 77 0.08 11.15 18.56
N ARG A 78 1.03 10.37 18.04
CA ARG A 78 0.97 9.84 16.66
C ARG A 78 0.62 8.35 16.65
N PHE A 79 -0.44 8.00 15.94
CA PHE A 79 -0.83 6.60 15.73
C PHE A 79 0.11 5.94 14.71
N THR A 80 0.40 4.65 14.90
CA THR A 80 1.15 3.81 13.96
C THR A 80 0.21 3.14 12.97
N TRP A 81 -1.02 2.88 13.37
CA TRP A 81 -2.05 2.42 12.44
C TRP A 81 -3.44 2.87 12.89
N GLU A 82 -4.36 2.89 11.93
CA GLU A 82 -5.77 3.21 12.15
C GLU A 82 -6.65 2.28 11.30
N GLN A 83 -7.66 1.69 11.95
CA GLN A 83 -8.76 1.00 11.31
C GLN A 83 -10.04 1.83 11.48
N LYS A 84 -10.68 2.17 10.37
CA LYS A 84 -11.98 2.83 10.34
C LYS A 84 -13.02 1.89 9.77
N THR A 85 -14.09 1.63 10.50
CA THR A 85 -15.24 0.85 10.06
C THR A 85 -16.46 1.74 9.98
N VAL A 86 -17.20 1.66 8.87
CA VAL A 86 -18.44 2.42 8.64
C VAL A 86 -19.55 1.46 8.22
N LEU A 87 -20.55 1.28 9.07
CA LEU A 87 -21.81 0.62 8.76
C LEU A 87 -22.76 1.62 8.10
N ARG A 88 -23.17 1.35 6.87
CA ARG A 88 -24.09 2.21 6.11
C ARG A 88 -25.55 1.87 6.43
N ARG A 89 -26.49 2.65 5.89
CA ARG A 89 -27.94 2.43 6.09
C ARG A 89 -28.45 1.18 5.39
N ASN A 90 -27.88 0.86 4.23
CA ASN A 90 -28.20 -0.32 3.44
C ASN A 90 -27.50 -1.61 3.95
N GLY A 91 -27.09 -1.67 5.23
CA GLY A 91 -26.39 -2.83 5.80
C GLY A 91 -24.94 -3.02 5.35
N THR A 92 -24.46 -2.31 4.32
CA THR A 92 -23.08 -2.47 3.84
C THR A 92 -22.05 -1.96 4.85
N THR A 93 -20.91 -2.65 4.91
CA THR A 93 -19.80 -2.31 5.81
C THR A 93 -18.57 -1.92 5.02
N ALA A 94 -18.10 -0.69 5.18
CA ALA A 94 -16.86 -0.23 4.58
C ALA A 94 -15.76 -0.16 5.65
N THR A 95 -14.68 -0.92 5.46
CA THR A 95 -13.51 -0.86 6.33
C THR A 95 -12.34 -0.24 5.61
N ARG A 96 -11.55 0.55 6.33
CA ARG A 96 -10.31 1.14 5.84
C ARG A 96 -9.24 0.94 6.89
N PHE A 97 -8.15 0.30 6.50
CA PHE A 97 -6.95 0.17 7.31
C PHE A 97 -5.87 1.10 6.75
N THR A 98 -5.13 1.77 7.62
CA THR A 98 -4.00 2.62 7.24
C THR A 98 -2.89 2.43 8.24
N ALA A 99 -1.69 2.06 7.76
CA ALA A 99 -0.49 1.99 8.58
C ALA A 99 0.49 3.10 8.21
N LEU A 100 1.15 3.60 9.23
CA LEU A 100 2.20 4.59 9.17
C LEU A 100 3.48 3.97 9.75
N GLN A 101 4.60 4.22 9.09
CA GLN A 101 5.94 3.94 9.61
C GLN A 101 6.69 5.27 9.58
N ASN A 102 7.28 5.67 10.71
CA ASN A 102 7.97 6.96 10.85
C ASN A 102 7.11 8.17 10.37
N GLY A 103 5.80 8.12 10.61
CA GLY A 103 4.84 9.16 10.19
C GLY A 103 4.47 9.16 8.70
N LYS A 104 5.13 8.36 7.86
CA LYS A 104 4.79 8.17 6.46
C LYS A 104 3.84 6.99 6.29
N ARG A 105 2.93 7.09 5.33
CA ARG A 105 2.01 5.98 5.04
C ARG A 105 2.76 4.86 4.33
N VAL A 106 2.66 3.65 4.86
CA VAL A 106 3.27 2.44 4.26
C VAL A 106 2.23 1.47 3.74
N LEU A 107 1.03 1.48 4.32
CA LEU A 107 -0.07 0.62 3.88
C LEU A 107 -1.38 1.39 3.92
N ARG A 108 -2.21 1.18 2.91
CA ARG A 108 -3.60 1.59 2.88
C ARG A 108 -4.43 0.50 2.23
N GLU A 109 -5.40 0.01 2.98
CA GLU A 109 -6.32 -1.00 2.51
C GLU A 109 -7.75 -0.48 2.67
N ARG A 110 -8.60 -0.78 1.70
CA ARG A 110 -10.03 -0.55 1.78
C ARG A 110 -10.77 -1.81 1.38
N ARG A 111 -11.71 -2.23 2.23
CA ARG A 111 -12.64 -3.30 1.93
C ARG A 111 -14.07 -2.81 1.99
N LEU A 112 -14.92 -3.36 1.13
CA LEU A 112 -16.37 -3.20 1.16
C LEU A 112 -16.99 -4.57 1.35
N ASN A 113 -17.84 -4.72 2.37
CA ASN A 113 -18.44 -5.99 2.78
C ASN A 113 -17.41 -7.12 2.95
N GLY A 114 -16.20 -6.78 3.44
CA GLY A 114 -15.10 -7.74 3.60
C GLY A 114 -14.28 -8.01 2.33
N GLN A 115 -14.75 -7.59 1.15
CA GLN A 115 -14.05 -7.74 -0.13
C GLN A 115 -13.06 -6.61 -0.36
N LEU A 116 -11.89 -6.93 -0.91
CA LEU A 116 -10.80 -5.97 -1.11
C LEU A 116 -11.05 -5.11 -2.36
N GLU A 117 -11.34 -3.82 -2.15
CA GLU A 117 -11.54 -2.86 -3.26
C GLU A 117 -10.25 -2.17 -3.69
N TYR A 118 -9.36 -1.91 -2.72
CA TYR A 118 -8.17 -1.12 -2.94
C TYR A 118 -7.09 -1.50 -1.93
N LEU A 119 -5.88 -1.70 -2.44
CA LEU A 119 -4.69 -1.95 -1.65
C LEU A 119 -3.55 -1.11 -2.18
N TRP A 120 -2.85 -0.43 -1.28
CA TRP A 120 -1.65 0.32 -1.60
C TRP A 120 -0.62 0.02 -0.54
N LEU A 121 0.56 -0.41 -0.97
CA LEU A 121 1.69 -0.77 -0.15
C LEU A 121 2.92 -0.02 -0.69
N LYS A 122 3.65 0.63 0.20
CA LYS A 122 4.95 1.22 -0.09
C LYS A 122 5.83 1.05 1.13
N THR A 123 6.91 0.32 0.97
CA THR A 123 7.97 0.24 1.97
C THR A 123 9.09 1.18 1.55
N ASP A 124 9.63 1.94 2.50
CA ASP A 124 10.79 2.78 2.21
C ASP A 124 12.02 1.89 2.00
N PRO A 125 12.92 2.21 1.04
CA PRO A 125 14.12 1.43 0.76
C PRO A 125 15.19 1.56 1.86
N SER A 126 15.03 2.50 2.79
CA SER A 126 15.98 2.69 3.87
C SER A 126 15.62 1.81 5.06
N PRO A 127 16.51 0.94 5.54
CA PRO A 127 16.37 0.39 6.87
C PRO A 127 16.44 1.58 7.83
N SER A 128 15.31 1.92 8.47
CA SER A 128 15.30 2.90 9.54
C SER A 128 16.37 2.46 10.56
N PRO A 129 17.41 3.26 10.86
CA PRO A 129 18.36 2.92 11.89
C PRO A 129 17.67 3.21 13.22
N ALA A 130 16.89 2.27 13.71
CA ALA A 130 16.30 2.32 15.03
C ALA A 130 16.28 0.90 15.59
N THR A 131 17.38 0.60 16.28
CA THR A 131 17.53 -0.44 17.27
C THR A 131 17.45 -1.87 16.73
N ALA A 132 18.60 -2.54 16.74
CA ALA A 132 18.66 -4.00 16.73
C ALA A 132 17.85 -4.53 17.93
N SER A 133 16.55 -4.72 17.75
CA SER A 133 15.76 -5.55 18.63
C SER A 133 16.05 -6.99 18.22
N THR A 134 16.66 -7.73 19.14
CA THR A 134 17.05 -9.15 19.08
C THR A 134 15.83 -10.09 19.04
N THR A 135 14.80 -9.71 18.31
CA THR A 135 13.59 -10.50 18.10
C THR A 135 13.46 -10.68 16.60
N PRO A 136 13.37 -11.92 16.08
CA PRO A 136 13.16 -12.12 14.65
C PRO A 136 11.82 -11.48 14.30
N ALA A 137 11.88 -10.31 13.66
CA ALA A 137 10.70 -9.67 13.12
C ALA A 137 10.08 -10.66 12.11
N PRO A 138 8.76 -10.91 12.17
CA PRO A 138 8.11 -11.74 11.16
C PRO A 138 8.48 -11.18 9.79
N ALA A 139 8.84 -12.06 8.83
CA ALA A 139 9.38 -11.71 7.53
C ALA A 139 8.53 -10.61 6.85
N GLY A 140 8.95 -9.36 7.05
CA GLY A 140 8.29 -8.19 6.48
C GLY A 140 8.61 -8.13 4.99
N PRO A 141 7.79 -7.41 4.19
CA PRO A 141 8.13 -7.18 2.80
C PRO A 141 9.52 -6.56 2.65
N ALA A 142 10.24 -6.99 1.61
CA ALA A 142 11.57 -6.50 1.31
C ALA A 142 11.59 -4.96 1.22
N PRO A 143 12.65 -4.28 1.69
CA PRO A 143 12.73 -2.83 1.61
C PRO A 143 12.61 -2.34 0.16
N GLY A 144 11.84 -1.27 -0.06
CA GLY A 144 11.57 -0.72 -1.39
C GLY A 144 10.48 -1.44 -2.20
N THR A 145 9.79 -2.42 -1.60
CA THR A 145 8.58 -3.03 -2.16
C THR A 145 7.49 -1.97 -2.36
N TYR A 146 6.93 -1.94 -3.57
CA TYR A 146 5.82 -1.08 -3.94
C TYR A 146 4.72 -1.89 -4.59
N GLY A 147 3.48 -1.65 -4.20
CA GLY A 147 2.35 -2.34 -4.79
C GLY A 147 1.04 -1.57 -4.71
N VAL A 148 0.25 -1.63 -5.76
CA VAL A 148 -1.07 -1.00 -5.83
C VAL A 148 -2.04 -1.93 -6.54
N LEU A 149 -3.10 -2.31 -5.85
CA LEU A 149 -4.28 -2.93 -6.44
C LEU A 149 -5.37 -1.87 -6.55
N LEU A 150 -5.82 -1.61 -7.78
CA LEU A 150 -6.91 -0.71 -8.07
C LEU A 150 -8.21 -1.48 -8.30
N HIS A 151 -9.32 -0.84 -7.95
CA HIS A 151 -10.64 -1.30 -8.35
C HIS A 151 -10.74 -1.25 -9.89
N GLY A 152 -11.01 -2.39 -10.53
CA GLY A 152 -10.99 -2.52 -11.99
C GLY A 152 -9.94 -3.51 -12.54
N GLY A 153 -9.28 -4.27 -11.67
CA GLY A 153 -8.43 -5.39 -12.10
C GLY A 153 -7.01 -5.01 -12.51
N TYR A 154 -6.56 -3.78 -12.23
CA TYR A 154 -5.18 -3.41 -12.46
C TYR A 154 -4.36 -3.60 -11.19
N LEU A 155 -3.24 -4.29 -11.33
CA LEU A 155 -2.25 -4.49 -10.28
C LEU A 155 -0.93 -3.89 -10.74
N ARG A 156 -0.32 -3.05 -9.91
CA ARG A 156 1.07 -2.63 -10.07
C ARG A 156 1.86 -3.27 -8.95
N TRP A 157 2.91 -4.00 -9.28
CA TRP A 157 3.79 -4.63 -8.30
C TRP A 157 5.24 -4.38 -8.70
N ASN A 158 5.98 -3.70 -7.82
CA ASN A 158 7.30 -3.15 -8.05
C ASN A 158 7.33 -2.25 -9.31
N ARG A 159 8.09 -2.66 -10.33
CA ARG A 159 8.23 -1.93 -11.59
C ARG A 159 7.25 -2.40 -12.68
N ASN A 160 6.51 -3.47 -12.42
CA ASN A 160 5.66 -4.13 -13.40
C ASN A 160 4.19 -3.77 -13.18
N GLN A 161 3.45 -3.66 -14.27
CA GLN A 161 2.00 -3.52 -14.26
C GLN A 161 1.37 -4.78 -14.82
N TYR A 162 0.34 -5.28 -14.17
CA TYR A 162 -0.37 -6.51 -14.49
C TYR A 162 -1.86 -6.20 -14.65
N VAL A 163 -2.48 -6.86 -15.61
CA VAL A 163 -3.94 -6.91 -15.72
C VAL A 163 -4.39 -8.23 -15.12
N LEU A 164 -5.22 -8.15 -14.08
CA LEU A 164 -5.81 -9.30 -13.45
C LEU A 164 -6.95 -9.83 -14.33
N PRO A 165 -7.04 -11.15 -14.53
CA PRO A 165 -8.22 -11.74 -15.15
C PRO A 165 -9.44 -11.41 -14.29
N SER A 166 -10.61 -11.25 -14.91
CA SER A 166 -11.84 -10.84 -14.21
C SER A 166 -12.23 -11.76 -13.05
N THR A 167 -11.76 -13.01 -13.08
CA THR A 167 -11.95 -14.03 -12.04
C THR A 167 -11.02 -13.88 -10.84
N ALA A 168 -9.89 -13.18 -10.98
CA ALA A 168 -8.89 -13.02 -9.92
C ALA A 168 -9.08 -11.77 -9.06
N VAL A 169 -10.04 -10.90 -9.40
CA VAL A 169 -10.35 -9.72 -8.58
C VAL A 169 -11.32 -10.13 -7.47
N PRO A 170 -10.89 -10.16 -6.20
CA PRO A 170 -11.77 -10.53 -5.09
C PRO A 170 -12.91 -9.48 -4.97
N GLY A 171 -14.11 -9.85 -5.39
CA GLY A 171 -15.33 -9.05 -5.24
C GLY A 171 -16.03 -8.59 -6.50
N THR A 172 -15.66 -9.10 -7.68
CA THR A 172 -16.43 -8.86 -8.91
C THR A 172 -17.46 -9.97 -9.09
N THR A 173 -18.52 -10.00 -8.28
CA THR A 173 -19.75 -10.68 -8.69
C THR A 173 -20.41 -9.78 -9.74
N ARG A 174 -20.47 -10.25 -10.99
CA ARG A 174 -21.36 -9.67 -12.00
C ARG A 174 -22.81 -9.80 -11.55
#